data_AF-A0AA88RTI7-F1
#
_entry.id   AF-A0AA88RTI7-F1
#
_cell.length_a   1.000
_cell.length_b   1.000
_cell.length_c   1.000
_cell.angle_alpha   90.00
_cell.angle_beta   90.00
_cell.angle_gamma   90.00
#
_symmetry.space_group_name_H-M   'P 1'
#
loop_
_entity.id
_entity.type
_entity.pdbx_description
1 polymer ?
#
loop_
_entity_poly.entity_id
_entity_poly.type
_entity_poly.pdbx_seq_one_letter_code
_entity_poly.pdbx_strand_id
1 'polypeptide(L)'
;MLQEEVDLVLPLIDVADKGRIDKIALMAWVVKVYKERKALAHALNDTRTAVKQLNKLVTGILIVVIVIVWLLLTGIATTKVLVLLSSQLVVAAFMFGNTCKNIFEAVIFVFVMHPFDVGDRCVIDGTQVRSNQLRLVFLYNG
;
A
#
# COMPACT_ATOMS: atom_id res chain seq x y z
N MET A 1 -34.11 0.10 20.82
CA MET A 1 -33.66 -0.25 19.46
C MET A 1 -33.59 0.96 18.52
N LEU A 2 -34.68 1.66 18.19
CA LEU A 2 -34.59 2.81 17.26
C LEU A 2 -33.82 4.03 17.81
N GLN A 3 -33.84 4.29 19.12
CA GLN A 3 -33.12 5.43 19.69
C GLN A 3 -31.58 5.25 19.71
N GLU A 4 -31.08 4.03 19.93
CA GLU A 4 -29.63 3.75 19.91
C GLU A 4 -29.01 3.93 18.53
N GLU A 5 -29.68 3.48 17.46
CA GLU A 5 -29.23 3.67 16.08
C GLU A 5 -29.20 5.16 15.70
N VAL A 6 -30.17 5.93 16.20
CA VAL A 6 -30.27 7.36 15.91
C VAL A 6 -29.15 8.15 16.61
N ASP A 7 -28.81 7.82 17.85
CA ASP A 7 -27.70 8.43 18.59
C ASP A 7 -26.33 8.11 17.98
N LEU A 8 -26.20 6.98 17.27
CA LEU A 8 -24.94 6.61 16.59
C LEU A 8 -24.75 7.36 15.26
N VAL A 9 -25.84 7.63 14.54
CA VAL A 9 -25.80 8.20 13.17
C VAL A 9 -25.85 9.74 13.20
N LEU A 10 -26.50 10.34 14.20
CA LEU A 10 -26.56 11.80 14.39
C LEU A 10 -25.18 12.49 14.42
N PRO A 11 -24.16 11.96 15.13
CA PRO A 11 -22.81 12.52 15.12
C PRO A 11 -22.11 12.40 13.77
N LEU A 12 -22.43 11.38 12.97
CA LEU A 12 -21.84 11.20 11.63
C LEU A 12 -22.29 12.29 10.66
N ILE A 13 -23.52 12.81 10.79
CA ILE A 13 -24.13 13.79 9.88
C ILE A 13 -23.52 15.20 10.01
N ASP A 14 -22.58 15.41 10.94
CA ASP A 14 -21.94 16.71 11.19
C ASP A 14 -23.00 17.77 11.53
N VAL A 15 -23.94 17.40 12.42
CA VAL A 15 -24.91 18.33 13.00
C VAL A 15 -24.12 19.27 13.92
N ALA A 16 -23.55 20.32 13.34
CA ALA A 16 -22.85 21.37 14.07
C ALA A 16 -23.80 21.97 15.11
N ASP A 17 -23.68 21.51 16.36
CA ASP A 17 -24.05 22.14 17.64
C ASP A 17 -25.43 22.82 17.76
N LYS A 18 -26.34 22.63 16.81
CA LYS A 18 -27.63 23.32 16.72
C LYS A 18 -28.84 22.40 16.85
N GLY A 19 -28.63 21.09 17.08
CA GLY A 19 -29.70 20.14 17.40
C GLY A 19 -30.84 20.04 16.36
N ARG A 20 -30.63 20.56 15.14
CA ARG A 20 -31.62 20.54 14.05
C ARG A 20 -30.99 19.94 12.80
N ILE A 21 -31.59 18.87 12.31
CA ILE A 21 -31.25 18.27 11.03
C ILE A 21 -31.83 19.16 9.94
N ASP A 22 -30.98 19.97 9.32
CA ASP A 22 -31.35 20.70 8.12
C ASP A 22 -31.23 19.79 6.88
N LYS A 23 -32.19 19.88 5.95
CA LYS A 23 -32.22 19.05 4.73
C LYS A 23 -30.95 19.24 3.90
N ILE A 24 -30.35 20.43 3.94
CA ILE A 24 -29.10 20.77 3.23
C ILE A 24 -27.92 20.04 3.87
N ALA A 25 -27.86 19.95 5.20
CA ALA A 25 -26.83 19.22 5.93
C ALA A 25 -26.89 17.72 5.64
N LEU A 26 -28.11 17.14 5.64
CA LEU A 26 -28.32 15.75 5.25
C LEU A 26 -27.87 15.49 3.80
N MET A 27 -28.23 16.38 2.86
CA MET A 27 -27.84 16.25 1.46
C MET A 27 -26.31 16.35 1.28
N ALA A 28 -25.66 17.28 1.97
CA ALA A 28 -24.21 17.44 1.96
C ALA A 28 -23.50 16.20 2.53
N TRP A 29 -24.03 15.64 3.62
CA TRP A 29 -23.51 14.41 4.22
C TRP A 29 -23.62 13.21 3.28
N VAL A 30 -24.79 13.01 2.65
CA VAL A 30 -24.98 11.92 1.68
C VAL A 30 -23.99 12.04 0.51
N VAL A 31 -23.78 13.25 -0.01
CA VAL A 31 -22.80 13.50 -1.07
C VAL A 31 -21.37 13.22 -0.60
N LYS A 32 -21.02 13.61 0.64
CA LYS A 32 -19.72 13.33 1.26
C LYS A 32 -19.48 11.82 1.38
N VAL A 33 -20.43 11.08 1.95
CA VAL A 33 -20.35 9.61 2.09
C VAL A 33 -20.23 8.94 0.72
N TYR A 34 -20.98 9.40 -0.29
CA TYR A 34 -20.88 8.85 -1.64
C TYR A 34 -19.51 9.11 -2.26
N LYS A 35 -18.94 10.30 -2.05
CA LYS A 35 -17.60 10.65 -2.52
C LYS A 35 -16.51 9.85 -1.82
N GLU A 36 -16.65 9.61 -0.52
CA GLU A 36 -15.75 8.74 0.26
C GLU A 36 -15.81 7.29 -0.23
N ARG A 37 -17.02 6.73 -0.47
CA ARG A 37 -17.18 5.39 -1.07
C ARG A 37 -16.50 5.28 -2.42
N LYS A 38 -16.65 6.30 -3.27
CA LYS A 38 -16.00 6.34 -4.59
C LYS A 38 -14.48 6.46 -4.49
N ALA A 39 -13.97 7.26 -3.54
CA ALA A 39 -12.54 7.36 -3.26
C ALA A 39 -11.96 6.03 -2.76
N LEU A 40 -12.69 5.33 -1.89
CA LEU A 40 -12.30 4.01 -1.37
C LEU A 40 -12.28 2.95 -2.47
N ALA A 41 -13.29 2.94 -3.35
CA ALA A 41 -13.33 2.05 -4.51
C ALA A 41 -12.14 2.32 -5.46
N HIS A 42 -11.75 3.58 -5.61
CA HIS A 42 -10.57 3.95 -6.38
C HIS A 42 -9.28 3.45 -5.73
N ALA A 43 -9.14 3.60 -4.41
CA ALA A 43 -7.99 3.10 -3.65
C ALA A 43 -7.85 1.56 -3.73
N LEU A 44 -8.96 0.82 -3.65
CA LEU A 44 -8.95 -0.64 -3.82
C LEU A 44 -8.56 -1.07 -5.24
N ASN A 45 -8.90 -0.28 -6.26
CA ASN A 45 -8.47 -0.56 -7.63
C ASN A 45 -6.96 -0.31 -7.82
N ASP A 46 -6.39 0.66 -7.11
CA ASP A 46 -4.96 0.94 -7.10
C ASP A 46 -4.16 -0.17 -6.39
N THR A 47 -4.66 -0.71 -5.26
CA THR A 47 -4.04 -1.88 -4.61
C THR A 47 -4.08 -3.12 -5.51
N ARG A 48 -5.18 -3.36 -6.23
CA ARG A 48 -5.27 -4.44 -7.22
C ARG A 48 -4.24 -4.31 -8.34
N THR A 49 -3.94 -3.08 -8.75
CA THR A 49 -2.93 -2.78 -9.77
C THR A 49 -1.51 -3.07 -9.25
N ALA A 50 -1.20 -2.66 -8.02
CA ALA A 50 0.06 -2.98 -7.36
C ALA A 50 0.27 -4.50 -7.22
N VAL A 51 -0.77 -5.23 -6.77
CA VAL A 51 -0.74 -6.71 -6.68
C VAL A 51 -0.50 -7.35 -8.05
N LYS A 52 -1.12 -6.82 -9.12
CA LYS A 52 -0.91 -7.33 -10.48
C LYS A 52 0.55 -7.14 -10.95
N GLN A 53 1.19 -6.03 -10.58
CA GLN A 53 2.60 -5.79 -10.89
C GLN A 53 3.51 -6.74 -10.10
N LEU A 54 3.24 -6.93 -8.81
CA LEU A 54 3.98 -7.90 -7.99
C LEU A 54 3.87 -9.32 -8.55
N ASN A 55 2.66 -9.75 -8.94
CA ASN A 55 2.45 -11.07 -9.53
C ASN A 55 3.25 -11.26 -10.83
N LYS A 56 3.40 -10.21 -11.65
CA LYS A 56 4.26 -10.26 -12.85
C LYS A 56 5.74 -10.47 -12.48
N LEU A 57 6.24 -9.75 -11.46
CA LEU A 57 7.62 -9.92 -10.99
C LEU A 57 7.85 -11.34 -10.44
N VAL A 58 6.95 -11.84 -9.58
CA VAL A 58 7.02 -13.20 -9.02
C VAL A 58 6.97 -14.25 -10.13
N THR A 59 6.08 -14.08 -11.11
CA THR A 59 5.99 -14.99 -12.27
C THR A 59 7.29 -14.99 -13.08
N GLY A 60 7.92 -13.83 -13.28
CA GLY A 60 9.23 -13.74 -13.94
C GLY A 60 10.31 -14.52 -13.21
N ILE A 61 10.39 -14.38 -11.89
CA ILE A 61 11.33 -15.15 -11.05
C ILE A 61 11.03 -16.65 -11.15
N LEU A 62 9.75 -17.03 -11.10
CA LEU A 62 9.33 -18.43 -11.20
C LEU A 62 9.75 -19.07 -12.53
N ILE A 63 9.60 -18.35 -13.64
CA ILE A 63 10.05 -18.81 -14.98
C ILE A 63 11.56 -19.07 -14.97
N VAL A 64 12.35 -18.17 -14.40
CA VAL A 64 13.81 -18.35 -14.30
C VAL A 64 14.16 -19.61 -13.50
N VAL A 65 13.49 -19.83 -12.35
CA VAL A 65 13.69 -21.04 -11.54
C VAL A 65 13.31 -22.30 -12.33
N ILE A 66 12.19 -22.28 -13.04
CA ILE A 66 11.75 -23.42 -13.88
C ILE A 66 12.78 -23.71 -14.97
N VAL A 67 13.32 -22.69 -15.63
CA VAL A 67 14.39 -22.85 -16.64
C VAL A 67 15.64 -23.49 -16.01
N ILE A 68 16.05 -23.05 -14.82
CA ILE A 68 17.19 -23.64 -14.10
C ILE A 68 16.94 -25.11 -13.79
N VAL A 69 15.76 -25.45 -13.24
CA VAL A 69 15.39 -26.84 -12.92
C VAL A 69 15.32 -27.71 -14.18
N TRP A 70 14.78 -27.19 -15.27
CA TRP A 70 14.73 -27.89 -16.55
C TRP A 70 16.12 -28.13 -17.14
N LEU A 71 17.03 -27.16 -17.02
CA LEU A 71 18.44 -27.30 -17.41
C LEU A 71 19.17 -28.37 -16.58
N LEU A 72 18.83 -28.50 -15.30
CA LEU A 72 19.36 -29.53 -14.41
C LEU A 72 18.85 -30.93 -14.79
N LEU A 73 17.55 -31.05 -15.11
CA LEU A 73 16.92 -32.34 -15.46
C LEU A 73 17.33 -32.87 -16.83
N THR A 74 17.65 -32.00 -17.79
CA THR A 74 18.05 -32.41 -19.15
C THR A 74 19.45 -33.05 -19.23
N GLY A 75 20.16 -33.23 -18.11
CA GLY A 75 21.42 -33.98 -18.05
C GLY A 75 22.62 -33.30 -18.73
N ILE A 76 22.40 -32.14 -19.36
CA ILE A 76 23.43 -31.26 -19.93
C ILE A 76 24.19 -30.52 -18.81
N ALA A 77 23.68 -30.55 -17.57
CA ALA A 77 24.33 -30.07 -16.36
C ALA A 77 25.55 -30.91 -15.96
N THR A 78 26.58 -30.92 -16.81
CA THR A 78 27.94 -31.25 -16.36
C THR A 78 28.33 -30.24 -15.27
N THR A 79 29.14 -30.65 -14.30
CA THR A 79 29.70 -29.80 -13.23
C THR A 79 30.15 -28.41 -13.71
N LYS A 80 30.62 -28.31 -14.96
CA LYS A 80 30.97 -27.05 -15.62
C LYS A 80 29.83 -26.04 -15.75
N VAL A 81 28.64 -26.44 -16.18
CA VAL A 81 27.50 -25.51 -16.35
C VAL A 81 26.96 -25.05 -15.00
N LEU A 82 26.92 -25.95 -14.00
CA LEU A 82 26.52 -25.61 -12.64
C LEU A 82 27.49 -24.61 -12.00
N VAL A 83 28.80 -24.81 -12.17
CA VAL A 83 29.85 -23.93 -11.65
C VAL A 83 29.83 -22.56 -12.36
N LEU A 84 29.59 -22.53 -13.67
CA LEU A 84 29.46 -21.27 -14.41
C LEU A 84 28.19 -20.49 -14.04
N LEU A 85 27.07 -21.17 -13.81
CA LEU A 85 25.85 -20.52 -13.35
C LEU A 85 25.96 -20.04 -11.91
N SER A 86 26.58 -20.82 -11.02
CA SER A 86 26.76 -20.44 -9.63
C SER A 86 27.72 -19.25 -9.49
N SER A 87 28.81 -19.18 -10.26
CA SER A 87 29.69 -18.01 -10.26
C SER A 87 28.96 -16.74 -10.71
N GLN A 88 28.14 -16.84 -11.75
CA GLN A 88 27.39 -15.70 -12.27
C GLN A 88 26.28 -15.27 -11.30
N LEU A 89 25.62 -16.23 -10.64
CA LEU A 89 24.63 -15.97 -9.59
C LEU A 89 25.25 -15.30 -8.37
N VAL A 90 26.45 -15.69 -7.94
CA VAL A 90 27.14 -15.08 -6.79
C VAL A 90 27.50 -13.62 -7.10
N VAL A 91 28.02 -13.34 -8.29
CA VAL A 91 28.32 -11.96 -8.72
C VAL A 91 27.05 -11.13 -8.80
N ALA A 92 25.98 -11.68 -9.40
CA ALA A 92 24.68 -11.01 -9.43
C ALA A 92 24.13 -10.77 -8.02
N ALA A 93 24.20 -11.74 -7.11
CA ALA A 93 23.76 -11.61 -5.73
C ALA A 93 24.53 -10.51 -4.97
N PHE A 94 25.82 -10.31 -5.24
CA PHE A 94 26.58 -9.21 -4.66
C PHE A 94 26.15 -7.83 -5.21
N MET A 95 25.93 -7.72 -6.52
CA MET A 95 25.50 -6.45 -7.14
C MET A 95 24.05 -6.09 -6.77
N PHE A 96 23.15 -7.08 -6.79
CA PHE A 96 21.74 -6.89 -6.51
C PHE A 96 21.40 -7.03 -5.02
N GLY A 97 22.29 -7.53 -4.17
CA GLY A 97 22.02 -7.77 -2.76
C GLY A 97 21.61 -6.51 -2.01
N ASN A 98 22.29 -5.39 -2.28
CA ASN A 98 21.93 -4.10 -1.69
C ASN A 98 20.58 -3.59 -2.21
N THR A 99 20.28 -3.80 -3.49
CA THR A 99 18.98 -3.47 -4.09
C THR A 99 17.85 -4.32 -3.50
N CYS A 100 18.06 -5.63 -3.34
CA CYS A 100 17.10 -6.54 -2.70
C CYS A 100 16.84 -6.15 -1.25
N LYS A 101 17.87 -5.77 -0.50
CA LYS A 101 17.72 -5.26 0.88
C LYS A 101 16.83 -4.01 0.90
N ASN A 102 17.10 -3.02 0.07
CA ASN A 102 16.32 -1.78 0.00
C ASN A 102 14.87 -2.05 -0.43
N ILE A 103 14.65 -2.94 -1.41
CA ILE A 103 13.31 -3.33 -1.85
C ILE A 103 12.56 -4.04 -0.71
N PHE A 104 13.21 -4.97 -0.01
CA PHE A 104 12.59 -5.71 1.09
C PHE A 104 12.22 -4.79 2.25
N GLU A 105 13.11 -3.86 2.60
CA GLU A 105 12.85 -2.81 3.59
C GLU A 105 11.69 -1.91 3.16
N ALA A 106 11.63 -1.51 1.88
CA ALA A 106 10.52 -0.73 1.34
C ALA A 106 9.18 -1.51 1.34
N VAL A 107 9.19 -2.80 1.02
CA VAL A 107 7.99 -3.66 1.06
C VAL A 107 7.49 -3.81 2.49
N ILE A 108 8.38 -4.06 3.45
CA ILE A 108 8.03 -4.09 4.88
C ILE A 108 7.48 -2.73 5.32
N PHE A 109 8.09 -1.63 4.88
CA PHE A 109 7.62 -0.29 5.22
C PHE A 109 6.19 -0.03 4.72
N VAL A 110 5.90 -0.43 3.48
CA VAL A 110 4.60 -0.21 2.84
C VAL A 110 3.50 -1.14 3.37
N PHE A 111 3.80 -2.41 3.61
CA PHE A 111 2.77 -3.43 3.95
C PHE A 111 2.74 -3.84 5.42
N VAL A 112 3.85 -3.71 6.16
CA VAL A 112 3.97 -4.24 7.54
C VAL A 112 4.00 -3.11 8.56
N MET A 113 4.86 -2.11 8.35
CA MET A 113 5.05 -1.05 9.35
C MET A 113 3.90 -0.05 9.39
N HIS A 114 3.00 -0.01 8.39
CA HIS A 114 1.93 1.00 8.21
C HIS A 114 2.17 2.28 9.04
N PRO A 115 3.28 3.02 8.78
CA PRO A 115 3.72 4.06 9.70
C PRO A 115 2.70 5.21 9.80
N PHE A 116 1.81 5.32 8.81
CA PHE A 116 0.59 6.10 8.85
C PHE A 116 -0.49 5.40 8.01
N ASP A 117 -1.61 5.03 8.64
CA ASP A 117 -2.78 4.60 7.88
C ASP A 117 -3.50 5.83 7.33
N VAL A 118 -4.11 5.71 6.14
CA VAL A 118 -4.71 6.85 5.43
C VAL A 118 -5.98 7.29 6.17
N GLY A 119 -5.84 8.18 7.14
CA GLY A 119 -6.94 8.59 8.02
C GLY A 119 -6.50 9.00 9.43
N ASP A 120 -5.27 8.65 9.84
CA ASP A 120 -4.77 9.04 11.14
C ASP A 120 -4.58 10.56 11.23
N ARG A 121 -5.14 11.13 12.29
CA ARG A 121 -4.96 12.54 12.64
C ARG A 121 -3.67 12.65 13.44
N CYS A 122 -2.59 13.02 12.76
CA CYS A 122 -1.33 13.28 13.43
C CYS A 122 -1.36 14.71 13.97
N VAL A 123 -1.18 14.86 15.28
CA VAL A 123 -1.00 16.16 15.93
C VAL A 123 0.50 16.43 15.96
N ILE A 124 0.95 17.46 15.24
CA ILE A 124 2.31 17.98 15.31
C ILE A 124 2.18 19.36 15.97
N ASP A 125 2.88 19.55 17.08
CA ASP A 125 2.93 20.82 17.85
C ASP A 125 1.56 21.46 18.14
N GLY A 126 0.59 20.64 18.60
CA GLY A 126 -0.72 21.13 19.04
C GLY A 126 -1.70 21.50 17.93
N THR A 127 -1.33 21.34 16.66
CA THR A 127 -2.23 21.55 15.51
C THR A 127 -2.62 20.22 14.85
N GLN A 128 -3.92 20.00 14.65
CA GLN A 128 -4.43 18.81 13.94
C GLN A 128 -4.19 18.97 12.44
N VAL A 129 -3.26 18.20 11.88
CA VAL A 129 -2.97 18.21 10.45
C VAL A 129 -3.51 16.91 9.84
N ARG A 130 -4.25 17.00 8.73
CA ARG A 130 -4.71 15.82 7.99
C ARG A 130 -3.53 15.25 7.20
N SER A 131 -3.31 13.93 7.32
CA SER A 131 -2.19 13.18 6.72
C SER A 131 -1.89 13.53 5.25
N ASN A 132 -2.91 13.90 4.45
CA ASN A 132 -2.75 14.25 3.03
C ASN A 132 -1.90 15.52 2.75
N GLN A 133 -1.51 16.32 3.77
CA GLN A 133 -0.71 17.54 3.61
C GLN A 133 0.72 17.44 4.16
N LEU A 134 1.12 16.32 4.76
CA LEU A 134 2.44 16.19 5.39
C LEU A 134 3.60 16.45 4.41
N ARG A 135 3.43 16.09 3.13
CA ARG A 135 4.51 16.19 2.14
C ARG A 135 4.96 17.63 1.82
N LEU A 136 4.10 18.63 2.02
CA LEU A 136 4.40 20.03 1.72
C LEU A 136 5.10 20.75 2.89
N VAL A 137 4.86 20.33 4.14
CA VAL A 137 5.44 20.97 5.34
C VAL A 137 6.90 20.57 5.53
N PHE A 138 7.27 19.32 5.22
CA PHE A 138 8.64 18.83 5.34
C PHE A 138 9.62 19.45 4.32
N LEU A 139 9.14 19.94 3.17
CA LEU A 139 10.00 20.55 2.14
C LEU A 139 10.25 22.06 2.34
N TYR A 140 9.58 22.70 3.31
CA TYR A 140 9.72 24.14 3.57
C TYR A 140 10.49 24.45 4.86
N ASN A 141 10.82 23.44 5.67
CA ASN A 141 11.56 23.55 6.94
C ASN A 141 12.87 22.72 6.96
N GLY A 142 13.35 22.29 5.80
CA GLY A 142 14.71 21.76 5.61
C GLY A 142 15.45 22.63 4.63
#